data_AF-A0A5C0SG44-F1
#
_entry.id   AF-A0A5C0SG44-F1
#
_cell.length_a   1.000
_cell.length_b   1.000
_cell.length_c   1.000
_cell.angle_alpha   90.00
_cell.angle_beta   90.00
_cell.angle_gamma   90.00
#
_symmetry.space_group_name_H-M   'P 1'
#
loop_
_entity.id
_entity.type
_entity.pdbx_description
1 polymer ?
#
loop_
_entity_poly.entity_id
_entity_poly.type
_entity_poly.pdbx_seq_one_letter_code
_entity_poly.pdbx_strand_id
1 'polypeptide(L)'
;MSIHFNEELIEKIKTQNDIVDIISKYVQLKKSGHNYKGLCPFHNEKTPSFMVSNEKQLYHCFGCGESGDVINFVMKIENLDFIDAVRLMAEWVGINYDEISTSKQENEEIYRKNKLYGINREAALFYYRNLLKKENNGLKYLLKRGLTIQTIKKFGLGYAKDHWESLNSYLLSKGYDQKLIYRAGLVSERKNKDGYYDRFRNRVMFPIINTTGKVIGFGGRIIGDNNPKYINSPETPIFNKGNNLFGLNLAKNEVSNKKQIIVVEGYMDVISLYQNGIKNVTASLGTALTKNQANLLKRYADEIVIAYDSDTAGQAATLRGLDILREAGCQVKVVCLSEGKDPDEFVIKKGKDAFLKEVDNALSLIDYKIMLSKKENDLKTIEGRVKFVKSITKILKELKSPVEVDAYIKKIASESQISIEAIKSEIYGNNMYNKRNIEKKSILNTSKYRSKHDRYTNKYNIQPLKPTEKIGYLEAERCLLKLIITNKEIFNKIKTTITYKDFIDKTNSKIAKFVYELYEENDFVDIKELLNQLSIDEISILHKIKHSIVPRENIDKALIDYINSMQKHKLMKMKIDIEDELEKLEKLENKTEEQIVRIRELCINYEKLLKELKKM
;
A
#
# COMPACT_ATOMS: atom_id res chain seq x y z
N MET A 1 16.08 34.56 16.12
CA MET A 1 15.52 35.59 15.22
C MET A 1 14.17 35.08 14.76
N SER A 2 13.13 35.72 15.28
CA SER A 2 11.74 35.31 15.18
C SER A 2 11.22 35.45 13.75
N ILE A 3 10.30 34.54 13.42
CA ILE A 3 9.72 34.28 12.10
C ILE A 3 8.69 35.38 11.79
N HIS A 4 8.59 35.82 10.53
CA HIS A 4 7.41 36.52 10.04
C HIS A 4 6.69 35.62 9.03
N PHE A 5 5.77 34.80 9.54
CA PHE A 5 4.64 34.39 8.72
C PHE A 5 3.77 35.63 8.54
N ASN A 6 3.14 35.79 7.37
CA ASN A 6 1.85 36.48 7.38
C ASN A 6 0.85 35.49 8.00
N GLU A 7 0.96 35.29 9.31
CA GLU A 7 0.10 34.43 10.13
C GLU A 7 -1.37 34.80 9.89
N GLU A 8 -1.62 36.09 9.70
CA GLU A 8 -2.92 36.64 9.33
C GLU A 8 -3.42 36.10 7.98
N LEU A 9 -2.56 35.97 6.97
CA LEU A 9 -2.91 35.40 5.66
C LEU A 9 -3.19 33.89 5.74
N ILE A 10 -2.37 33.13 6.46
CA ILE A 10 -2.56 31.68 6.62
C ILE A 10 -3.84 31.40 7.43
N GLU A 11 -4.04 32.11 8.54
CA GLU A 11 -5.27 32.00 9.32
C GLU A 11 -6.48 32.48 8.52
N LYS A 12 -6.35 33.51 7.67
CA LYS A 12 -7.43 33.93 6.76
C LYS A 12 -7.78 32.84 5.74
N ILE A 13 -6.78 32.19 5.12
CA ILE A 13 -7.01 31.07 4.20
C ILE A 13 -7.66 29.90 4.93
N LYS A 14 -7.18 29.58 6.14
CA LYS A 14 -7.69 28.49 6.97
C LYS A 14 -9.13 28.74 7.44
N THR A 15 -9.44 29.95 7.90
CA THR A 15 -10.77 30.34 8.38
C THR A 15 -11.81 30.46 7.26
N GLN A 16 -11.40 30.82 6.04
CA GLN A 16 -12.30 30.83 4.88
C GLN A 16 -12.54 29.45 4.27
N ASN A 17 -11.76 28.44 4.65
CA ASN A 17 -11.93 27.06 4.22
C ASN A 17 -12.48 26.22 5.36
N ASP A 18 -13.80 26.19 5.52
CA ASP A 18 -14.46 25.38 6.54
C ASP A 18 -14.13 23.88 6.37
N ILE A 19 -13.70 23.25 7.46
CA ILE A 19 -13.22 21.87 7.40
C ILE A 19 -14.33 20.88 7.00
N VAL A 20 -15.58 21.10 7.40
CA VAL A 20 -16.69 20.21 7.06
C VAL A 20 -16.98 20.35 5.57
N ASP A 21 -17.01 21.57 5.05
CA ASP A 21 -17.26 21.82 3.63
C ASP A 21 -16.17 21.23 2.74
N ILE A 22 -14.89 21.46 3.09
CA ILE A 22 -13.76 20.91 2.34
C ILE A 22 -13.78 19.39 2.36
N ILE A 23 -13.91 18.76 3.53
CA ILE A 23 -13.93 17.30 3.64
C ILE A 23 -15.16 16.71 2.94
N SER A 24 -16.32 17.39 2.99
CA SER A 24 -17.55 16.91 2.34
C SER A 24 -17.43 16.80 0.81
N LYS A 25 -16.46 17.49 0.20
CA LYS A 25 -16.13 17.32 -1.23
C LYS A 25 -15.52 15.96 -1.54
N TYR A 26 -14.86 15.33 -0.56
CA TYR A 26 -14.13 14.06 -0.72
C TYR A 26 -14.83 12.87 -0.06
N VAL A 27 -15.56 13.13 1.04
CA VAL A 27 -16.13 12.09 1.91
C VAL A 27 -17.57 12.41 2.19
N GLN A 28 -18.45 11.41 2.07
CA GLN A 28 -19.83 11.57 2.52
C GLN A 28 -19.89 11.61 4.05
N LEU A 29 -20.09 12.82 4.59
CA LEU A 29 -20.25 13.06 6.03
C LEU A 29 -21.73 13.03 6.44
N LYS A 30 -22.03 12.41 7.57
CA LYS A 30 -23.34 12.44 8.22
C LYS A 30 -23.23 13.10 9.59
N LYS A 31 -24.20 13.95 9.94
CA LYS A 31 -24.24 14.60 11.25
C LYS A 31 -24.40 13.56 12.36
N SER A 32 -23.62 13.68 13.43
CA SER A 32 -23.56 12.76 14.57
C SER A 32 -23.34 13.57 15.85
N GLY A 33 -24.44 14.05 16.45
CA GLY A 33 -24.39 15.00 17.56
C GLY A 33 -23.87 16.37 17.10
N HIS A 34 -22.86 16.89 17.79
CA HIS A 34 -22.19 18.17 17.48
C HIS A 34 -21.10 18.03 16.40
N ASN A 35 -20.75 16.79 16.02
CA ASN A 35 -19.73 16.50 15.00
C ASN A 35 -20.36 15.87 13.76
N TYR A 36 -19.53 15.69 12.73
CA TYR A 36 -19.83 14.94 11.52
C TYR A 36 -19.04 13.65 11.50
N LYS A 37 -19.58 12.61 10.86
CA LYS A 37 -19.01 11.27 10.84
C LYS A 37 -19.08 10.67 9.43
N GLY A 38 -18.00 10.08 8.96
CA GLY A 38 -17.90 9.42 7.65
C GLY A 38 -16.91 8.26 7.66
N LEU A 39 -16.73 7.64 6.50
CA LEU A 39 -15.65 6.68 6.27
C LEU A 39 -14.35 7.46 6.05
N CYS A 40 -13.27 6.99 6.63
CA CYS A 40 -11.98 7.64 6.46
C CYS A 40 -11.48 7.53 5.01
N PRO A 41 -11.03 8.63 4.40
CA PRO A 41 -10.47 8.58 3.05
C PRO A 41 -9.01 8.09 3.03
N PHE A 42 -8.36 7.98 4.19
CA PHE A 42 -6.94 7.65 4.32
C PHE A 42 -6.67 6.18 4.63
N HIS A 43 -7.71 5.41 4.96
CA HIS A 43 -7.59 3.97 5.16
C HIS A 43 -8.92 3.27 4.87
N ASN A 44 -8.86 1.99 4.53
CA ASN A 44 -10.04 1.24 4.11
C ASN A 44 -10.78 0.68 5.33
N GLU A 45 -12.01 1.16 5.56
CA GLU A 45 -12.86 0.71 6.66
C GLU A 45 -14.33 0.55 6.21
N LYS A 46 -15.08 -0.29 6.92
CA LYS A 46 -16.52 -0.51 6.65
C LYS A 46 -17.43 0.27 7.59
N THR A 47 -16.92 0.61 8.77
CA THR A 47 -17.65 1.36 9.79
C THR A 47 -17.11 2.77 9.81
N PRO A 48 -17.96 3.82 9.75
CA PRO A 48 -17.49 5.18 9.89
C PRO A 48 -16.66 5.34 11.17
N SER A 49 -15.39 5.73 11.05
CA SER A 49 -14.55 6.13 12.18
C SER A 49 -13.95 7.53 11.99
N PHE A 50 -14.16 8.14 10.83
CA PHE A 50 -13.70 9.49 10.54
C PHE A 50 -14.66 10.51 11.13
N MET A 51 -14.20 11.29 12.09
CA MET A 51 -14.98 12.32 12.77
C MET A 51 -14.43 13.70 12.44
N VAL A 52 -15.33 14.62 12.12
CA VAL A 52 -14.99 16.02 11.79
C VAL A 52 -15.76 16.92 12.74
N SER A 53 -15.07 17.81 13.42
CA SER A 53 -15.67 18.77 14.34
C SER A 53 -15.74 20.13 13.67
N ASN A 54 -16.96 20.63 13.47
CA ASN A 54 -17.18 21.97 12.90
C ASN A 54 -16.71 23.06 13.86
N GLU A 55 -17.02 22.90 15.16
CA GLU A 55 -16.63 23.87 16.18
C GLU A 55 -15.12 23.94 16.37
N LYS A 56 -14.44 22.80 16.35
CA LYS A 56 -12.98 22.75 16.57
C LYS A 56 -12.16 22.93 15.29
N GLN A 57 -12.80 22.93 14.12
CA GLN A 57 -12.13 22.95 12.82
C GLN A 57 -11.03 21.87 12.69
N LEU A 58 -11.32 20.66 13.19
CA LEU A 58 -10.38 19.52 13.23
C LEU A 58 -11.07 18.22 12.81
N TYR A 59 -10.29 17.31 12.21
CA TYR A 59 -10.71 15.93 11.96
C TYR A 59 -9.87 14.94 12.77
N HIS A 60 -10.47 13.78 13.06
CA HIS A 60 -9.78 12.64 13.63
C HIS A 60 -10.43 11.33 13.18
N CYS A 61 -9.61 10.39 12.73
CA CYS A 61 -10.01 9.05 12.39
C CYS A 61 -9.71 8.09 13.54
N PHE A 62 -10.75 7.50 14.12
CA PHE A 62 -10.61 6.51 15.20
C PHE A 62 -10.17 5.12 14.71
N GLY A 63 -10.15 4.88 13.39
CA GLY A 63 -9.68 3.63 12.79
C GLY A 63 -8.18 3.60 12.55
N CYS A 64 -7.62 4.63 11.89
CA CYS A 64 -6.18 4.70 11.56
C CYS A 64 -5.38 5.75 12.35
N GLY A 65 -6.02 6.56 13.19
CA GLY A 65 -5.37 7.61 13.99
C GLY A 65 -5.06 8.91 13.23
N GLU A 66 -5.43 8.98 11.94
CA GLU A 66 -5.23 10.16 11.13
C GLU A 66 -5.99 11.37 11.68
N SER A 67 -5.29 12.49 11.91
CA SER A 67 -5.88 13.69 12.48
C SER A 67 -5.16 14.96 12.03
N GLY A 68 -5.84 16.09 12.15
CA GLY A 68 -5.29 17.40 11.80
C GLY A 68 -6.38 18.42 11.51
N ASP A 69 -5.95 19.58 11.02
CA ASP A 69 -6.84 20.63 10.52
C ASP A 69 -7.14 20.46 9.02
N VAL A 70 -7.85 21.43 8.46
CA VAL A 70 -8.20 21.46 7.03
C VAL A 70 -6.97 21.46 6.13
N ILE A 71 -5.86 22.09 6.52
CA ILE A 71 -4.62 22.11 5.73
C ILE A 71 -3.98 20.72 5.76
N ASN A 72 -3.88 20.09 6.93
CA ASN A 72 -3.37 18.73 7.06
C ASN A 72 -4.19 17.73 6.22
N PHE A 73 -5.51 17.90 6.21
CA PHE A 73 -6.39 17.09 5.39
C PHE A 73 -6.06 17.24 3.90
N VAL A 74 -5.97 18.47 3.40
CA VAL A 74 -5.67 18.77 1.98
C VAL A 74 -4.28 18.25 1.61
N MET A 75 -3.27 18.47 2.45
CA MET A 75 -1.92 17.93 2.24
C MET A 75 -1.94 16.42 2.04
N LYS A 76 -2.64 15.68 2.92
CA LYS A 76 -2.68 14.21 2.84
C LYS A 76 -3.53 13.71 1.68
N ILE A 77 -4.72 14.28 1.47
CA ILE A 77 -5.67 13.81 0.46
C ILE A 77 -5.19 14.10 -0.97
N GLU A 78 -4.55 15.25 -1.17
CA GLU A 78 -3.97 15.64 -2.46
C GLU A 78 -2.49 15.24 -2.61
N ASN A 79 -1.87 14.70 -1.54
CA ASN A 79 -0.43 14.40 -1.48
C ASN A 79 0.43 15.62 -1.85
N LEU A 80 0.09 16.76 -1.24
CA LEU A 80 0.76 18.04 -1.40
C LEU A 80 1.61 18.33 -0.17
N ASP A 81 2.68 19.09 -0.38
CA ASP A 81 3.36 19.74 0.73
C ASP A 81 2.52 20.91 1.27
N PHE A 82 2.91 21.44 2.43
CA PHE A 82 2.14 22.48 3.12
C PHE A 82 1.88 23.70 2.24
N ILE A 83 2.88 24.13 1.45
CA ILE A 83 2.74 25.33 0.59
C ILE A 83 1.82 25.03 -0.58
N ASP A 84 2.02 23.91 -1.29
CA ASP A 84 1.14 23.53 -2.39
C ASP A 84 -0.31 23.35 -1.90
N ALA A 85 -0.52 22.83 -0.68
CA ALA A 85 -1.84 22.72 -0.06
C ALA A 85 -2.46 24.09 0.29
N VAL A 86 -1.70 25.00 0.90
CA VAL A 86 -2.17 26.34 1.24
C VAL A 86 -2.46 27.17 -0.03
N ARG A 87 -1.65 27.01 -1.09
CA ARG A 87 -1.90 27.65 -2.39
C ARG A 87 -3.18 27.14 -3.04
N LEU A 88 -3.36 25.83 -3.08
CA LEU A 88 -4.59 25.21 -3.59
C LEU A 88 -5.83 25.72 -2.81
N MET A 89 -5.72 25.80 -1.48
CA MET A 89 -6.79 26.34 -0.64
C MET A 89 -7.02 27.84 -0.84
N ALA A 90 -5.96 28.63 -1.08
CA ALA A 90 -6.06 30.05 -1.37
C ALA A 90 -6.73 30.32 -2.72
N GLU A 91 -6.44 29.49 -3.74
CA GLU A 91 -7.12 29.51 -5.03
C GLU A 91 -8.62 29.21 -4.87
N TRP A 92 -9.00 28.27 -4.01
CA TRP A 92 -10.43 27.94 -3.77
C TRP A 92 -11.24 29.10 -3.22
N VAL A 93 -10.61 30.00 -2.46
CA VAL A 93 -11.25 31.15 -1.84
C VAL A 93 -10.86 32.49 -2.47
N GLY A 94 -10.11 32.47 -3.58
CA GLY A 94 -9.71 33.67 -4.32
C GLY A 94 -8.76 34.61 -3.57
N ILE A 95 -7.94 34.11 -2.65
CA ILE A 95 -6.95 34.90 -1.91
C ILE A 95 -5.61 34.91 -2.65
N ASN A 96 -5.00 36.09 -2.85
CA ASN A 96 -3.63 36.20 -3.35
C ASN A 96 -2.63 35.74 -2.26
N TYR A 97 -1.72 34.83 -2.62
CA TYR A 97 -0.84 34.09 -1.70
C TYR A 97 0.67 34.32 -1.95
N ASP A 98 1.03 35.42 -2.62
CA ASP A 98 2.41 35.74 -3.01
C ASP A 98 3.42 35.86 -1.83
N GLU A 99 2.97 35.96 -0.57
CA GLU A 99 3.80 36.26 0.61
C GLU A 99 4.09 35.09 1.59
N ILE A 100 3.65 33.86 1.29
CA ILE A 100 3.75 32.74 2.26
C ILE A 100 5.20 32.21 2.32
N SER A 101 5.88 32.37 3.46
CA SER A 101 7.25 31.86 3.72
C SER A 101 7.31 30.89 4.93
N THR A 102 8.22 29.91 4.89
CA THR A 102 8.21 28.69 5.74
C THR A 102 9.39 28.63 6.76
N SER A 103 9.57 27.55 7.55
CA SER A 103 10.73 27.37 8.47
C SER A 103 12.06 27.26 7.70
N LYS A 104 13.23 27.58 8.29
CA LYS A 104 14.53 27.55 7.56
C LYS A 104 14.85 26.17 6.95
N GLN A 105 14.55 25.08 7.64
CA GLN A 105 14.83 23.71 7.16
C GLN A 105 13.79 23.20 6.15
N GLU A 106 12.49 23.46 6.36
CA GLU A 106 11.46 23.06 5.39
C GLU A 106 11.49 23.95 4.15
N ASN A 107 11.79 25.25 4.28
CA ASN A 107 12.07 26.12 3.14
C ASN A 107 13.27 25.60 2.36
N GLU A 108 14.34 25.14 3.02
CA GLU A 108 15.49 24.59 2.32
C GLU A 108 15.12 23.33 1.52
N GLU A 109 14.32 22.42 2.08
CA GLU A 109 13.88 21.23 1.37
C GLU A 109 12.92 21.56 0.21
N ILE A 110 11.93 22.41 0.45
CA ILE A 110 10.98 22.88 -0.57
C ILE A 110 11.71 23.66 -1.66
N TYR A 111 12.62 24.57 -1.31
CA TYR A 111 13.47 25.31 -2.23
C TYR A 111 14.35 24.38 -3.07
N ARG A 112 14.96 23.38 -2.44
CA ARG A 112 15.72 22.33 -3.15
C ARG A 112 14.82 21.56 -4.11
N LYS A 113 13.64 21.11 -3.68
CA LYS A 113 12.65 20.43 -4.55
C LYS A 113 12.20 21.30 -5.71
N ASN A 114 11.91 22.58 -5.47
CA ASN A 114 11.54 23.55 -6.51
C ASN A 114 12.67 23.78 -7.52
N LYS A 115 13.93 23.81 -7.08
CA LYS A 115 15.07 23.82 -8.02
C LYS A 115 15.10 22.55 -8.87
N LEU A 116 14.87 21.38 -8.28
CA LEU A 116 14.83 20.12 -9.03
C LEU A 116 13.68 20.10 -10.05
N TYR A 117 12.49 20.59 -9.69
CA TYR A 117 11.39 20.75 -10.65
C TYR A 117 11.75 21.70 -11.80
N GLY A 118 12.42 22.81 -11.50
CA GLY A 118 12.93 23.75 -12.51
C GLY A 118 13.93 23.10 -13.46
N ILE A 119 14.90 22.36 -12.93
CA ILE A 119 15.91 21.62 -13.71
C ILE A 119 15.24 20.58 -14.62
N ASN A 120 14.29 19.80 -14.10
CA ASN A 120 13.56 18.81 -14.90
C ASN A 120 12.70 19.46 -15.98
N ARG A 121 12.05 20.60 -15.68
CA ARG A 121 11.30 21.36 -16.69
C ARG A 121 12.22 21.83 -17.82
N GLU A 122 13.39 22.40 -17.49
CA GLU A 122 14.36 22.81 -18.51
C GLU A 122 14.90 21.64 -19.32
N ALA A 123 15.17 20.49 -18.68
CA ALA A 123 15.56 19.27 -19.37
C ALA A 123 14.47 18.75 -20.33
N ALA A 124 13.20 18.78 -19.90
CA ALA A 124 12.07 18.40 -20.76
C ALA A 124 11.98 19.32 -21.99
N LEU A 125 12.09 20.64 -21.80
CA LEU A 125 12.12 21.61 -22.90
C LEU A 125 13.32 21.39 -23.83
N PHE A 126 14.49 21.07 -23.28
CA PHE A 126 15.68 20.76 -24.07
C PHE A 126 15.46 19.53 -24.96
N TYR A 127 14.98 18.43 -24.40
CA TYR A 127 14.69 17.22 -25.16
C TYR A 127 13.59 17.43 -26.20
N TYR A 128 12.52 18.14 -25.83
CA TYR A 128 11.42 18.49 -26.74
C TYR A 128 11.91 19.32 -27.93
N ARG A 129 12.73 20.36 -27.67
CA ARG A 129 13.35 21.17 -28.73
C ARG A 129 14.27 20.33 -29.60
N ASN A 130 15.06 19.44 -29.04
CA ASN A 130 15.91 18.54 -29.82
C ASN A 130 15.11 17.65 -30.76
N LEU A 131 13.92 17.19 -30.34
CA LEU A 131 13.06 16.35 -31.15
C LEU A 131 12.42 17.11 -32.32
N LEU A 132 12.00 18.36 -32.11
CA LEU A 132 11.20 19.10 -33.10
C LEU A 132 11.99 20.11 -33.94
N LYS A 133 13.20 20.53 -33.52
CA LYS A 133 13.96 21.60 -34.21
C LYS A 133 14.40 21.23 -35.62
N LYS A 134 14.82 19.98 -35.82
CA LYS A 134 15.25 19.41 -37.11
C LYS A 134 14.89 17.93 -37.13
N GLU A 135 14.74 17.37 -38.33
CA GLU A 135 14.55 15.94 -38.50
C GLU A 135 15.69 15.16 -37.84
N ASN A 136 15.32 14.13 -37.07
CA ASN A 136 16.25 13.31 -36.31
C ASN A 136 15.68 11.89 -36.15
N ASN A 137 16.52 10.96 -35.70
CA ASN A 137 16.14 9.56 -35.55
C ASN A 137 15.01 9.35 -34.54
N GLY A 138 14.90 10.19 -33.50
CA GLY A 138 13.80 10.16 -32.53
C GLY A 138 12.45 10.47 -33.17
N LEU A 139 12.38 11.55 -33.94
CA LEU A 139 11.15 11.93 -34.63
C LEU A 139 10.77 10.89 -35.69
N LYS A 140 11.74 10.44 -36.51
CA LYS A 140 11.54 9.36 -37.48
C LYS A 140 10.98 8.09 -36.82
N TYR A 141 11.54 7.71 -35.66
CA TYR A 141 11.07 6.56 -34.90
C TYR A 141 9.62 6.72 -34.44
N LEU A 142 9.26 7.86 -33.84
CA LEU A 142 7.90 8.12 -33.34
C LEU A 142 6.87 8.14 -34.48
N LEU A 143 7.20 8.80 -35.60
CA LEU A 143 6.34 8.83 -36.78
C LEU A 143 6.18 7.45 -37.41
N LYS A 144 7.25 6.65 -37.50
CA LYS A 144 7.19 5.25 -37.96
C LYS A 144 6.32 4.38 -37.06
N ARG A 145 6.24 4.70 -35.77
CA ARG A 145 5.33 4.05 -34.81
C ARG A 145 3.89 4.56 -34.90
N GLY A 146 3.58 5.46 -35.84
CA GLY A 146 2.22 5.96 -36.08
C GLY A 146 1.80 7.11 -35.17
N LEU A 147 2.71 7.71 -34.39
CA LEU A 147 2.35 8.82 -33.50
C LEU A 147 2.23 10.12 -34.29
N THR A 148 1.15 10.86 -34.08
CA THR A 148 0.94 12.18 -34.69
C THR A 148 1.77 13.24 -33.98
N ILE A 149 2.06 14.34 -34.68
CA ILE A 149 2.72 15.51 -34.08
C ILE A 149 1.90 16.07 -32.92
N GLN A 150 0.56 16.05 -33.00
CA GLN A 150 -0.30 16.53 -31.91
C GLN A 150 -0.11 15.69 -30.64
N THR A 151 -0.08 14.37 -30.77
CA THR A 151 0.21 13.44 -29.66
C THR A 151 1.61 13.66 -29.09
N ILE A 152 2.62 13.79 -29.94
CA ILE A 152 4.01 14.09 -29.55
C ILE A 152 4.06 15.37 -28.70
N LYS A 153 3.36 16.43 -29.14
CA LYS A 153 3.25 17.69 -28.41
C LYS A 153 2.50 17.53 -27.09
N LYS A 154 1.37 16.81 -27.09
CA LYS A 154 0.51 16.62 -25.91
C LYS A 154 1.24 15.95 -24.75
N PHE A 155 2.04 14.92 -25.05
CA PHE A 155 2.85 14.20 -24.06
C PHE A 155 4.22 14.85 -23.80
N GLY A 156 4.56 15.92 -24.51
CA GLY A 156 5.86 16.59 -24.38
C GLY A 156 7.04 15.70 -24.73
N LEU A 157 6.88 14.75 -25.67
CA LEU A 157 7.93 13.80 -26.01
C LEU A 157 9.17 14.53 -26.54
N GLY A 158 10.35 13.97 -26.25
CA GLY A 158 11.62 14.58 -26.60
C GLY A 158 12.64 13.60 -27.19
N TYR A 159 13.84 14.11 -27.47
CA TYR A 159 14.97 13.33 -27.95
C TYR A 159 16.26 13.72 -27.24
N ALA A 160 16.90 12.74 -26.61
CA ALA A 160 18.26 12.82 -26.13
C ALA A 160 19.21 12.41 -27.26
N LYS A 161 20.07 13.32 -27.67
CA LYS A 161 21.05 13.09 -28.75
C LYS A 161 22.05 12.00 -28.36
N ASP A 162 22.69 11.41 -29.37
CA ASP A 162 23.79 10.47 -29.16
C ASP A 162 25.08 11.23 -28.83
N HIS A 163 25.13 11.81 -27.63
CA HIS A 163 26.28 12.56 -27.15
C HIS A 163 26.37 12.42 -25.63
N TRP A 164 27.60 12.34 -25.12
CA TRP A 164 27.88 12.16 -23.70
C TRP A 164 27.48 13.30 -22.77
N GLU A 165 27.39 14.56 -23.19
CA GLU A 165 27.26 15.70 -22.27
C GLU A 165 26.33 16.81 -22.80
N SER A 166 25.48 16.50 -23.78
CA SER A 166 24.61 17.49 -24.43
C SER A 166 23.68 18.21 -23.45
N LEU A 167 23.01 17.49 -22.56
CA LEU A 167 22.16 18.07 -21.54
C LEU A 167 22.98 18.70 -20.42
N ASN A 168 24.04 18.03 -19.95
CA ASN A 168 24.85 18.53 -18.84
C ASN A 168 25.43 19.92 -19.17
N SER A 169 26.10 20.07 -20.32
CA SER A 169 26.64 21.36 -20.75
C SER A 169 25.56 22.42 -20.92
N TYR A 170 24.37 22.06 -21.43
CA TYR A 170 23.25 22.98 -21.55
C TYR A 170 22.76 23.47 -20.18
N LEU A 171 22.57 22.58 -19.21
CA LEU A 171 22.09 22.95 -17.87
C LEU A 171 23.13 23.78 -17.10
N LEU A 172 24.42 23.46 -17.24
CA LEU A 172 25.51 24.28 -16.70
C LEU A 172 25.50 25.69 -17.31
N SER A 173 25.31 25.81 -18.64
CA SER A 173 25.21 27.11 -19.32
C SER A 173 23.98 27.93 -18.88
N LYS A 174 22.97 27.27 -18.30
CA LYS A 174 21.80 27.92 -17.68
C LYS A 174 22.02 28.33 -16.23
N GLY A 175 23.22 28.10 -15.67
CA GLY A 175 23.59 28.46 -14.31
C GLY A 175 23.13 27.46 -13.25
N TYR A 176 22.75 26.23 -13.63
CA TYR A 176 22.42 25.20 -12.65
C TYR A 176 23.68 24.58 -12.04
N ASP A 177 23.64 24.34 -10.73
CA ASP A 177 24.71 23.68 -9.99
C ASP A 177 24.83 22.18 -10.38
N GLN A 178 26.07 21.72 -10.60
CA GLN A 178 26.36 20.34 -11.04
C GLN A 178 25.81 19.28 -10.09
N LYS A 179 25.84 19.51 -8.77
CA LYS A 179 25.32 18.56 -7.77
C LYS A 179 23.81 18.48 -7.83
N LEU A 180 23.12 19.58 -8.12
CA LEU A 180 21.67 19.58 -8.32
C LEU A 180 21.27 18.85 -9.61
N ILE A 181 22.03 19.01 -10.70
CA ILE A 181 21.79 18.26 -11.96
C ILE A 181 21.94 16.75 -11.71
N TYR A 182 22.96 16.34 -10.96
CA TYR A 182 23.14 14.94 -10.55
C TYR A 182 22.00 14.45 -9.65
N ARG A 183 21.60 15.23 -8.64
CA ARG A 183 20.46 14.91 -7.75
C ARG A 183 19.12 14.84 -8.47
N ALA A 184 18.95 15.54 -9.59
CA ALA A 184 17.78 15.39 -10.47
C ALA A 184 17.80 14.07 -11.27
N GLY A 185 18.88 13.29 -11.18
CA GLY A 185 19.02 12.01 -11.86
C GLY A 185 19.35 12.12 -13.35
N LEU A 186 19.65 13.32 -13.85
CA LEU A 186 19.83 13.59 -15.29
C LEU A 186 21.23 13.20 -15.81
N VAL A 187 22.20 13.10 -14.91
CA VAL A 187 23.59 12.72 -15.23
C VAL A 187 24.05 11.57 -14.33
N SER A 188 25.14 10.93 -14.74
CA SER A 188 25.85 9.90 -13.98
C SER A 188 27.30 10.33 -13.78
N GLU A 189 27.87 9.96 -12.63
CA GLU A 189 29.29 10.15 -12.36
C GLU A 189 30.15 9.19 -13.18
N ARG A 190 31.31 9.66 -13.63
CA ARG A 190 32.33 8.85 -14.30
C ARG A 190 33.04 7.99 -13.25
N LYS A 191 33.21 6.69 -13.52
CA LYS A 191 33.82 5.75 -12.56
C LYS A 191 35.33 5.96 -12.34
N ASN A 192 36.05 6.37 -13.39
CA ASN A 192 37.52 6.36 -13.41
C ASN A 192 38.14 7.76 -13.67
N LYS A 193 37.32 8.83 -13.64
CA LYS A 193 37.74 10.22 -13.86
C LYS A 193 36.75 11.16 -13.17
N ASP A 194 37.18 12.37 -12.83
CA ASP A 194 36.25 13.41 -12.40
C ASP A 194 35.30 13.81 -13.53
N GLY A 195 34.08 14.17 -13.15
CA GLY A 195 33.06 14.70 -14.05
C GLY A 195 31.84 13.80 -14.24
N TYR A 196 30.91 14.31 -15.03
CA TYR A 196 29.58 13.74 -15.22
C TYR A 196 29.30 13.52 -16.70
N TYR A 197 28.38 12.62 -17.01
CA TYR A 197 27.85 12.44 -18.36
C TYR A 197 26.34 12.25 -18.32
N ASP A 198 25.67 12.62 -19.40
CA ASP A 198 24.22 12.51 -19.58
C ASP A 198 23.77 11.07 -19.35
N ARG A 199 22.79 10.85 -18.47
CA ARG A 199 22.20 9.52 -18.24
C ARG A 199 21.52 9.00 -19.50
N PHE A 200 20.73 9.87 -20.14
CA PHE A 200 19.95 9.54 -21.33
C PHE A 200 20.70 10.00 -22.58
N ARG A 201 20.99 9.05 -23.48
CA ARG A 201 21.72 9.29 -24.72
C ARG A 201 21.14 8.43 -25.82
N ASN A 202 21.00 8.99 -27.02
CA ASN A 202 20.38 8.35 -28.18
C ASN A 202 19.01 7.71 -27.84
N ARG A 203 18.16 8.47 -27.15
CA ARG A 203 16.88 7.99 -26.61
C ARG A 203 15.73 8.91 -26.96
N VAL A 204 14.60 8.32 -27.33
CA VAL A 204 13.30 8.99 -27.26
C VAL A 204 12.93 9.17 -25.80
N MET A 205 12.55 10.39 -25.44
CA MET A 205 12.32 10.81 -24.05
C MET A 205 10.83 10.94 -23.77
N PHE A 206 10.41 10.36 -22.66
CA PHE A 206 9.05 10.36 -22.14
C PHE A 206 9.05 11.09 -20.79
N PRO A 207 8.66 12.38 -20.72
CA PRO A 207 8.57 13.08 -19.45
C PRO A 207 7.58 12.40 -18.51
N ILE A 208 7.99 12.14 -17.29
CA ILE A 208 7.11 11.65 -16.22
C ILE A 208 6.59 12.88 -15.48
N ILE A 209 5.28 13.07 -15.52
CA ILE A 209 4.59 14.23 -14.98
C ILE A 209 3.70 13.77 -13.84
N ASN A 210 3.85 14.38 -12.66
CA ASN A 210 3.00 14.04 -11.51
C ASN A 210 1.56 14.55 -11.71
N THR A 211 0.67 14.20 -10.78
CA THR A 211 -0.74 14.63 -10.82
C THR A 211 -0.94 16.14 -10.73
N THR A 212 0.04 16.91 -10.24
CA THR A 212 0.02 18.39 -10.20
C THR A 212 0.60 19.05 -11.45
N GLY A 213 1.07 18.28 -12.43
CA GLY A 213 1.60 18.80 -13.70
C GLY A 213 3.10 19.14 -13.68
N LYS A 214 3.83 18.84 -12.60
CA LYS A 214 5.28 19.05 -12.49
C LYS A 214 6.03 17.88 -13.14
N VAL A 215 7.08 18.17 -13.92
CA VAL A 215 7.98 17.14 -14.48
C VAL A 215 8.91 16.63 -13.39
N ILE A 216 8.82 15.34 -13.08
CA ILE A 216 9.53 14.73 -11.95
C ILE A 216 10.66 13.79 -12.38
N GLY A 217 10.62 13.30 -13.61
CA GLY A 217 11.67 12.44 -14.15
C GLY A 217 11.38 12.10 -15.60
N PHE A 218 12.10 11.10 -16.12
CA PHE A 218 12.00 10.71 -17.52
C PHE A 218 12.07 9.20 -17.68
N GLY A 219 11.27 8.67 -18.59
CA GLY A 219 11.53 7.42 -19.29
C GLY A 219 12.32 7.70 -20.57
N GLY A 220 13.17 6.76 -20.98
CA GLY A 220 14.00 6.89 -22.17
C GLY A 220 14.09 5.58 -22.95
N ARG A 221 13.60 5.56 -24.18
CA ARG A 221 13.70 4.40 -25.10
C ARG A 221 14.87 4.57 -26.05
N ILE A 222 15.79 3.63 -26.08
CA ILE A 222 16.95 3.69 -26.99
C ILE A 222 16.52 3.58 -28.45
N ILE A 223 17.29 4.23 -29.32
CA ILE A 223 17.17 4.11 -30.76
C ILE A 223 18.36 3.26 -31.25
N GLY A 224 18.07 2.14 -31.91
CA GLY A 224 19.05 1.10 -32.24
C GLY A 224 18.95 -0.11 -31.31
N ASP A 225 19.95 -1.00 -31.39
CA ASP A 225 19.89 -2.36 -30.81
C ASP A 225 20.61 -2.51 -29.45
N ASN A 226 21.02 -1.39 -28.85
CA ASN A 226 21.71 -1.40 -27.56
C ASN A 226 20.76 -1.68 -26.40
N ASN A 227 21.25 -2.38 -25.37
CA ASN A 227 20.51 -2.65 -24.15
C ASN A 227 20.85 -1.67 -23.00
N PRO A 228 19.92 -1.44 -22.06
CA PRO A 228 18.52 -1.86 -22.06
C PRO A 228 17.62 -0.95 -22.94
N LYS A 229 16.56 -1.55 -23.51
CA LYS A 229 15.61 -0.89 -24.41
C LYS A 229 14.95 0.33 -23.79
N TYR A 230 14.51 0.23 -22.54
CA TYR A 230 13.97 1.34 -21.75
C TYR A 230 14.79 1.54 -20.48
N ILE A 231 14.97 2.80 -20.09
CA ILE A 231 15.47 3.20 -18.77
C ILE A 231 14.58 4.29 -18.21
N ASN A 232 14.48 4.34 -16.89
CA ASN A 232 13.81 5.42 -16.17
C ASN A 232 14.85 6.21 -15.38
N SER A 233 14.51 7.45 -15.01
CA SER A 233 15.24 8.19 -13.98
C SER A 233 15.44 7.32 -12.74
N PRO A 234 16.58 7.47 -12.03
CA PRO A 234 16.74 6.87 -10.72
C PRO A 234 15.74 7.47 -9.72
N GLU A 235 15.63 6.89 -8.54
CA GLU A 235 14.92 7.53 -7.42
C GLU A 235 15.56 8.89 -7.11
N THR A 236 14.74 9.92 -6.92
CA THR A 236 15.19 11.28 -6.57
C THR A 236 14.27 11.89 -5.52
N PRO A 237 14.64 13.02 -4.88
CA PRO A 237 13.75 13.69 -3.91
C PRO A 237 12.38 14.12 -4.46
N ILE A 238 12.23 14.21 -5.79
CA ILE A 238 10.97 14.57 -6.45
C ILE A 238 10.36 13.43 -7.28
N PHE A 239 11.03 12.27 -7.38
CA PHE A 239 10.56 11.14 -8.18
C PHE A 239 10.78 9.81 -7.48
N ASN A 240 9.66 9.14 -7.22
CA ASN A 240 9.63 7.77 -6.76
C ASN A 240 8.78 6.92 -7.71
N LYS A 241 9.36 5.86 -8.29
CA LYS A 241 8.67 5.01 -9.27
C LYS A 241 7.44 4.36 -8.68
N GLY A 242 7.56 3.88 -7.45
CA GLY A 242 6.49 3.19 -6.72
C GLY A 242 5.35 4.09 -6.27
N ASN A 243 5.43 5.41 -6.46
CA ASN A 243 4.39 6.36 -6.05
C ASN A 243 3.77 7.13 -7.22
N ASN A 244 4.21 6.86 -8.45
CA ASN A 244 3.78 7.60 -9.64
C ASN A 244 3.39 6.65 -10.76
N LEU A 245 2.50 7.12 -11.63
CA LEU A 245 2.02 6.40 -12.81
C LEU A 245 2.11 7.32 -14.02
N PHE A 246 2.59 6.80 -15.14
CA PHE A 246 2.73 7.59 -16.36
C PHE A 246 1.36 7.89 -16.97
N GLY A 247 1.12 9.14 -17.36
CA GLY A 247 -0.12 9.57 -18.00
C GLY A 247 -1.30 9.79 -17.04
N LEU A 248 -1.14 9.51 -15.73
CA LEU A 248 -2.23 9.71 -14.75
C LEU A 248 -2.65 11.18 -14.66
N ASN A 249 -1.71 12.11 -14.84
CA ASN A 249 -1.99 13.55 -14.89
C ASN A 249 -2.99 13.94 -16.00
N LEU A 250 -3.05 13.15 -17.08
CA LEU A 250 -4.04 13.30 -18.16
C LEU A 250 -5.28 12.46 -17.87
N ALA A 251 -5.10 11.18 -17.52
CA ALA A 251 -6.18 10.23 -17.34
C ALA A 251 -7.17 10.66 -16.26
N LYS A 252 -6.69 11.23 -15.14
CA LYS A 252 -7.53 11.64 -14.00
C LYS A 252 -8.66 12.60 -14.37
N ASN A 253 -8.49 13.41 -15.42
CA ASN A 253 -9.48 14.38 -15.86
C ASN A 253 -10.58 13.77 -16.75
N GLU A 254 -10.41 12.52 -17.17
CA GLU A 254 -11.27 11.82 -18.14
C GLU A 254 -12.15 10.75 -17.45
N VAL A 255 -12.10 10.68 -16.10
CA VAL A 255 -12.70 9.60 -15.29
C VAL A 255 -14.17 9.84 -14.91
N SER A 256 -14.71 11.03 -15.20
CA SER A 256 -15.97 11.55 -14.63
C SER A 256 -17.23 10.70 -14.85
N ASN A 257 -17.31 9.89 -15.91
CA ASN A 257 -18.53 9.12 -16.22
C ASN A 257 -18.52 7.65 -15.78
N LYS A 258 -17.41 6.92 -16.01
CA LYS A 258 -17.32 5.49 -15.68
C LYS A 258 -16.59 5.20 -14.36
N LYS A 259 -15.95 6.21 -13.75
CA LYS A 259 -15.03 6.03 -12.62
C LYS A 259 -14.03 4.88 -12.84
N GLN A 260 -13.56 4.75 -14.07
CA GLN A 260 -12.73 3.64 -14.54
C GLN A 260 -11.38 4.15 -15.05
N ILE A 261 -10.28 3.52 -14.62
CA ILE A 261 -8.94 3.73 -15.20
C ILE A 261 -8.41 2.40 -15.74
N ILE A 262 -7.81 2.46 -16.93
CA ILE A 262 -7.13 1.33 -17.57
C ILE A 262 -5.63 1.43 -17.27
N VAL A 263 -5.05 0.35 -16.73
CA VAL A 263 -3.62 0.27 -16.40
C VAL A 263 -2.93 -0.68 -17.36
N VAL A 264 -1.94 -0.15 -18.09
CA VAL A 264 -1.11 -0.88 -19.07
C VAL A 264 0.36 -0.92 -18.60
N GLU A 265 1.21 -1.64 -19.32
CA GLU A 265 2.61 -1.84 -18.89
C GLU A 265 3.55 -0.70 -19.30
N GLY A 266 3.41 -0.19 -20.53
CA GLY A 266 4.41 0.67 -21.13
C GLY A 266 3.94 2.09 -21.46
N TYR A 267 4.93 2.97 -21.66
CA TYR A 267 4.71 4.33 -22.15
C TYR A 267 3.98 4.39 -23.49
N MET A 268 4.37 3.50 -24.41
CA MET A 268 3.81 3.46 -25.76
C MET A 268 2.35 3.01 -25.76
N ASP A 269 1.98 2.06 -24.90
CA ASP A 269 0.59 1.60 -24.76
C ASP A 269 -0.31 2.77 -24.34
N VAL A 270 0.10 3.53 -23.32
CA VAL A 270 -0.62 4.74 -22.87
C VAL A 270 -0.78 5.74 -24.01
N ILE A 271 0.31 6.04 -24.73
CA ILE A 271 0.29 7.06 -25.78
C ILE A 271 -0.55 6.61 -26.98
N SER A 272 -0.45 5.35 -27.36
CA SER A 272 -1.17 4.76 -28.49
C SER A 272 -2.67 4.69 -28.22
N LEU A 273 -3.06 4.19 -27.04
CA LEU A 273 -4.46 4.18 -26.60
C LEU A 273 -5.03 5.60 -26.49
N TYR A 274 -4.27 6.53 -25.90
CA TYR A 274 -4.69 7.94 -25.81
C TYR A 274 -4.90 8.58 -27.18
N GLN A 275 -3.97 8.35 -28.12
CA GLN A 275 -4.09 8.85 -29.50
C GLN A 275 -5.35 8.32 -30.20
N ASN A 276 -5.70 7.06 -29.94
CA ASN A 276 -6.90 6.43 -30.47
C ASN A 276 -8.17 6.78 -29.67
N GLY A 277 -8.10 7.75 -28.76
CA GLY A 277 -9.26 8.29 -28.04
C GLY A 277 -9.68 7.52 -26.80
N ILE A 278 -8.83 6.62 -26.29
CA ILE A 278 -9.00 5.94 -25.00
C ILE A 278 -8.13 6.69 -23.99
N LYS A 279 -8.73 7.69 -23.34
CA LYS A 279 -7.97 8.70 -22.59
C LYS A 279 -7.82 8.41 -21.10
N ASN A 280 -8.61 7.50 -20.54
CA ASN A 280 -8.56 7.09 -19.14
C ASN A 280 -7.51 5.99 -18.89
N VAL A 281 -6.32 6.14 -19.47
CA VAL A 281 -5.26 5.13 -19.49
C VAL A 281 -3.99 5.61 -18.80
N THR A 282 -3.33 4.73 -18.04
CA THR A 282 -2.07 5.02 -17.35
C THR A 282 -1.18 3.79 -17.32
N ALA A 283 0.12 3.96 -17.01
CA ALA A 283 1.05 2.84 -16.92
C ALA A 283 1.91 2.86 -15.66
N SER A 284 2.29 1.66 -15.23
CA SER A 284 3.35 1.47 -14.25
C SER A 284 4.71 1.90 -14.83
N LEU A 285 5.64 2.32 -13.97
CA LEU A 285 6.94 2.87 -14.39
C LEU A 285 8.03 1.79 -14.46
N GLY A 286 7.75 0.70 -15.17
CA GLY A 286 8.69 -0.41 -15.38
C GLY A 286 8.95 -1.25 -14.14
N THR A 287 7.96 -1.34 -13.25
CA THR A 287 7.98 -2.16 -12.02
C THR A 287 6.61 -2.80 -11.84
N ALA A 288 6.54 -3.88 -11.05
CA ALA A 288 5.24 -4.39 -10.60
C ALA A 288 4.44 -3.27 -9.90
N LEU A 289 3.12 -3.28 -10.10
CA LEU A 289 2.21 -2.33 -9.48
C LEU A 289 2.37 -2.36 -7.95
N THR A 290 2.50 -1.19 -7.33
CA THR A 290 2.72 -1.07 -5.88
C THR A 290 1.44 -0.72 -5.12
N LYS A 291 1.45 -0.90 -3.80
CA LYS A 291 0.36 -0.45 -2.91
C LYS A 291 0.13 1.06 -2.99
N ASN A 292 1.19 1.86 -3.10
CA ASN A 292 1.07 3.31 -3.18
C ASN A 292 0.45 3.74 -4.52
N GLN A 293 0.82 3.09 -5.63
CA GLN A 293 0.16 3.31 -6.92
C GLN A 293 -1.32 2.90 -6.90
N ALA A 294 -1.65 1.77 -6.26
CA ALA A 294 -3.04 1.34 -6.11
C ALA A 294 -3.88 2.33 -5.28
N ASN A 295 -3.33 2.82 -4.16
CA ASN A 295 -3.97 3.86 -3.36
C ASN A 295 -4.14 5.16 -4.17
N LEU A 296 -3.13 5.55 -4.97
CA LEU A 296 -3.21 6.71 -5.84
C LEU A 296 -4.31 6.57 -6.90
N LEU A 297 -4.41 5.39 -7.53
CA LEU A 297 -5.48 5.08 -8.49
C LEU A 297 -6.86 5.16 -7.86
N LYS A 298 -7.02 4.61 -6.64
CA LYS A 298 -8.29 4.58 -5.92
C LYS A 298 -8.84 5.99 -5.62
N ARG A 299 -7.98 7.02 -5.54
CA ARG A 299 -8.42 8.41 -5.37
C ARG A 299 -9.19 8.94 -6.57
N TYR A 300 -8.90 8.43 -7.77
CA TYR A 300 -9.46 8.95 -9.01
C TYR A 300 -10.50 8.02 -9.64
N ALA A 301 -10.42 6.71 -9.38
CA ALA A 301 -11.29 5.70 -9.97
C ALA A 301 -11.74 4.63 -8.97
N ASP A 302 -12.96 4.16 -9.12
CA ASP A 302 -13.50 3.04 -8.35
C ASP A 302 -13.18 1.69 -9.00
N GLU A 303 -13.21 1.65 -10.34
CA GLU A 303 -12.88 0.46 -11.14
C GLU A 303 -11.52 0.62 -11.83
N ILE A 304 -10.66 -0.37 -11.65
CA ILE A 304 -9.35 -0.44 -12.30
C ILE A 304 -9.32 -1.67 -13.20
N VAL A 305 -9.05 -1.43 -14.47
CA VAL A 305 -8.96 -2.48 -15.49
C VAL A 305 -7.49 -2.67 -15.86
N ILE A 306 -6.92 -3.84 -15.61
CA ILE A 306 -5.57 -4.19 -16.04
C ILE A 306 -5.62 -4.71 -17.49
N ALA A 307 -4.81 -4.12 -18.36
CA ALA A 307 -4.60 -4.57 -19.74
C ALA A 307 -3.08 -4.73 -19.96
N TYR A 308 -2.54 -5.83 -19.45
CA TYR A 308 -1.13 -6.19 -19.52
C TYR A 308 -0.84 -7.13 -20.70
N ASP A 309 0.44 -7.36 -20.96
CA ASP A 309 0.88 -8.21 -22.05
C ASP A 309 0.42 -9.67 -21.82
N SER A 310 0.15 -10.37 -22.90
CA SER A 310 -0.44 -11.72 -22.86
C SER A 310 0.54 -12.84 -22.43
N ASP A 311 1.78 -12.49 -22.08
CA ASP A 311 2.85 -13.45 -21.78
C ASP A 311 2.82 -13.96 -20.33
N THR A 312 3.68 -14.94 -20.02
CA THR A 312 3.72 -15.58 -18.69
C THR A 312 4.18 -14.61 -17.59
N ALA A 313 5.06 -13.65 -17.90
CA ALA A 313 5.51 -12.64 -16.95
C ALA A 313 4.38 -11.63 -16.65
N GLY A 314 3.65 -11.20 -17.68
CA GLY A 314 2.47 -10.37 -17.62
C GLY A 314 1.35 -11.00 -16.81
N GLN A 315 1.13 -12.32 -16.92
CA GLN A 315 0.13 -13.03 -16.10
C GLN A 315 0.45 -12.98 -14.60
N ALA A 316 1.70 -13.24 -14.21
CA ALA A 316 2.12 -13.16 -12.80
C ALA A 316 2.06 -11.73 -12.26
N ALA A 317 2.45 -10.74 -13.08
CA ALA A 317 2.33 -9.32 -12.75
C ALA A 317 0.86 -8.90 -12.60
N THR A 318 -0.03 -9.40 -13.46
CA THR A 318 -1.47 -9.17 -13.43
C THR A 318 -2.07 -9.69 -12.13
N LEU A 319 -1.85 -10.96 -11.77
CA LEU A 319 -2.39 -11.53 -10.53
C LEU A 319 -1.95 -10.73 -9.29
N ARG A 320 -0.65 -10.39 -9.21
CA ARG A 320 -0.12 -9.57 -8.11
C ARG A 320 -0.76 -8.18 -8.07
N GLY A 321 -0.89 -7.54 -9.23
CA GLY A 321 -1.51 -6.22 -9.36
C GLY A 321 -2.97 -6.22 -8.92
N LEU A 322 -3.74 -7.25 -9.30
CA LEU A 322 -5.15 -7.37 -8.92
C LEU A 322 -5.33 -7.53 -7.41
N ASP A 323 -4.50 -8.35 -6.76
CA ASP A 323 -4.59 -8.53 -5.31
C ASP A 323 -4.25 -7.21 -4.58
N ILE A 324 -3.23 -6.47 -5.04
CA ILE A 324 -2.86 -5.16 -4.49
C ILE A 324 -3.99 -4.12 -4.67
N LEU A 325 -4.61 -4.06 -5.85
CA LEU A 325 -5.71 -3.15 -6.15
C LEU A 325 -6.96 -3.48 -5.34
N ARG A 326 -7.27 -4.78 -5.20
CA ARG A 326 -8.40 -5.26 -4.38
C ARG A 326 -8.20 -4.93 -2.91
N GLU A 327 -6.97 -5.09 -2.38
CA GLU A 327 -6.61 -4.67 -1.01
C GLU A 327 -6.83 -3.16 -0.80
N ALA A 328 -6.49 -2.35 -1.81
CA ALA A 328 -6.72 -0.90 -1.80
C ALA A 328 -8.20 -0.50 -1.95
N GLY A 329 -9.12 -1.46 -2.13
CA GLY A 329 -10.56 -1.21 -2.25
C GLY A 329 -11.03 -0.85 -3.66
N CYS A 330 -10.24 -1.15 -4.70
CA CYS A 330 -10.68 -1.02 -6.09
C CYS A 330 -11.55 -2.19 -6.51
N GLN A 331 -12.55 -1.93 -7.35
CA GLN A 331 -13.15 -2.95 -8.20
C GLN A 331 -12.13 -3.27 -9.30
N VAL A 332 -11.82 -4.54 -9.52
CA VAL A 332 -10.74 -4.94 -10.42
C VAL A 332 -11.22 -5.85 -11.53
N LYS A 333 -10.77 -5.56 -12.75
CA LYS A 333 -10.98 -6.39 -13.93
C LYS A 333 -9.70 -6.56 -14.73
N VAL A 334 -9.68 -7.59 -15.57
CA VAL A 334 -8.57 -7.91 -16.48
C VAL A 334 -9.08 -8.00 -17.90
N VAL A 335 -8.47 -7.26 -18.82
CA VAL A 335 -8.66 -7.48 -20.24
C VAL A 335 -7.82 -8.66 -20.69
N CYS A 336 -8.46 -9.62 -21.36
CA CYS A 336 -7.78 -10.68 -22.08
C CYS A 336 -7.90 -10.38 -23.58
N LEU A 337 -6.86 -9.82 -24.19
CA LEU A 337 -6.89 -9.47 -25.60
C LEU A 337 -7.06 -10.75 -26.46
N SER A 338 -8.03 -10.70 -27.38
CA SER A 338 -8.36 -11.83 -28.28
C SER A 338 -7.30 -12.10 -29.35
N GLU A 339 -6.57 -11.06 -29.77
CA GLU A 339 -5.47 -11.09 -30.74
C GLU A 339 -4.39 -10.09 -30.33
N GLY A 340 -3.15 -10.24 -30.82
CA GLY A 340 -2.06 -9.28 -30.57
C GLY A 340 -1.30 -9.52 -29.26
N LYS A 341 -0.14 -8.90 -29.13
CA LYS A 341 0.75 -9.11 -27.96
C LYS A 341 0.51 -8.11 -26.85
N ASP A 342 0.34 -6.84 -27.21
CA ASP A 342 0.22 -5.70 -26.31
C ASP A 342 -0.94 -4.76 -26.72
N PRO A 343 -1.40 -3.86 -25.83
CA PRO A 343 -2.48 -2.92 -26.13
C PRO A 343 -2.18 -1.95 -27.28
N ASP A 344 -0.92 -1.56 -27.48
CA ASP A 344 -0.47 -0.72 -28.61
C ASP A 344 -0.76 -1.40 -29.96
N GLU A 345 -0.30 -2.64 -30.15
CA GLU A 345 -0.52 -3.43 -31.36
C GLU A 345 -2.02 -3.69 -31.59
N PHE A 346 -2.76 -4.00 -30.52
CA PHE A 346 -4.20 -4.27 -30.62
C PHE A 346 -4.95 -3.05 -31.16
N VAL A 347 -4.77 -1.88 -30.52
CA VAL A 347 -5.55 -0.69 -30.87
C VAL A 347 -5.21 -0.17 -32.26
N ILE A 348 -3.94 -0.30 -32.69
CA ILE A 348 -3.53 0.06 -34.05
C ILE A 348 -4.21 -0.85 -35.09
N LYS A 349 -4.30 -2.16 -34.82
CA LYS A 349 -4.83 -3.14 -35.78
C LYS A 349 -6.36 -3.19 -35.82
N LYS A 350 -7.02 -3.11 -34.66
CA LYS A 350 -8.48 -3.35 -34.51
C LYS A 350 -9.26 -2.07 -34.20
N GLY A 351 -8.60 -0.99 -33.81
CA GLY A 351 -9.22 0.29 -33.50
C GLY A 351 -9.83 0.39 -32.10
N LYS A 352 -10.30 1.59 -31.78
CA LYS A 352 -10.86 1.97 -30.48
C LYS A 352 -12.03 1.11 -30.04
N ASP A 353 -13.04 0.96 -30.90
CA ASP A 353 -14.30 0.32 -30.51
C ASP A 353 -14.12 -1.17 -30.20
N ALA A 354 -13.23 -1.84 -30.93
CA ALA A 354 -12.84 -3.21 -30.63
C ALA A 354 -12.15 -3.30 -29.27
N PHE A 355 -11.24 -2.38 -28.95
CA PHE A 355 -10.56 -2.39 -27.65
C PHE A 355 -11.54 -2.11 -26.51
N LEU A 356 -12.47 -1.17 -26.67
CA LEU A 356 -13.49 -0.91 -25.66
C LEU A 356 -14.41 -2.12 -25.45
N LYS A 357 -14.69 -2.89 -26.50
CA LYS A 357 -15.41 -4.17 -26.38
C LYS A 357 -14.65 -5.20 -25.54
N GLU A 358 -13.32 -5.27 -25.66
CA GLU A 358 -12.49 -6.11 -24.79
C GLU A 358 -12.50 -5.63 -23.34
N VAL A 359 -12.52 -4.31 -23.12
CA VAL A 359 -12.67 -3.70 -21.78
C VAL A 359 -14.04 -4.00 -21.17
N ASP A 360 -15.11 -3.94 -21.95
CA ASP A 360 -16.47 -4.24 -21.47
C ASP A 360 -16.63 -5.73 -21.14
N ASN A 361 -15.90 -6.62 -21.84
CA ASN A 361 -15.84 -8.06 -21.57
C ASN A 361 -14.75 -8.46 -20.55
N ALA A 362 -14.09 -7.49 -19.91
CA ALA A 362 -13.00 -7.76 -18.99
C ALA A 362 -13.45 -8.63 -17.81
N LEU A 363 -12.63 -9.62 -17.47
CA LEU A 363 -12.93 -10.62 -16.46
C LEU A 363 -12.71 -10.05 -15.05
N SER A 364 -13.57 -10.43 -14.10
CA SER A 364 -13.31 -10.19 -12.68
C SER A 364 -12.05 -10.93 -12.21
N LEU A 365 -11.47 -10.55 -11.06
CA LEU A 365 -10.33 -11.28 -10.49
C LEU A 365 -10.59 -12.79 -10.34
N ILE A 366 -11.79 -13.15 -9.88
CA ILE A 366 -12.13 -14.55 -9.64
C ILE A 366 -12.34 -15.29 -10.96
N ASP A 367 -13.05 -14.67 -11.92
CA ASP A 367 -13.21 -15.25 -13.26
C ASP A 367 -11.87 -15.42 -13.99
N TYR A 368 -10.96 -14.47 -13.82
CA TYR A 368 -9.61 -14.55 -14.38
C TYR A 368 -8.81 -15.70 -13.74
N LYS A 369 -8.83 -15.85 -12.41
CA LYS A 369 -8.22 -16.99 -11.72
C LYS A 369 -8.84 -18.34 -12.15
N ILE A 370 -10.16 -18.38 -12.36
CA ILE A 370 -10.86 -19.56 -12.90
C ILE A 370 -10.37 -19.88 -14.31
N MET A 371 -10.32 -18.87 -15.20
CA MET A 371 -9.84 -19.04 -16.57
C MET A 371 -8.41 -19.58 -16.62
N LEU A 372 -7.48 -19.04 -15.81
CA LEU A 372 -6.10 -19.52 -15.75
C LEU A 372 -6.05 -20.98 -15.27
N SER A 373 -6.79 -21.32 -14.21
CA SER A 373 -6.79 -22.69 -13.72
C SER A 373 -7.36 -23.69 -14.73
N LYS A 374 -8.31 -23.29 -15.57
CA LYS A 374 -8.78 -24.13 -16.69
C LYS A 374 -7.70 -24.37 -17.74
N LYS A 375 -6.86 -23.37 -18.03
CA LYS A 375 -5.76 -23.53 -19.00
C LYS A 375 -4.69 -24.51 -18.47
N GLU A 376 -4.51 -24.57 -17.16
CA GLU A 376 -3.53 -25.45 -16.50
C GLU A 376 -4.01 -26.89 -16.30
N ASN A 377 -5.32 -27.17 -16.41
CA ASN A 377 -5.90 -28.47 -16.06
C ASN A 377 -6.79 -29.02 -17.19
N ASP A 378 -6.55 -30.27 -17.60
CA ASP A 378 -7.41 -30.94 -18.58
C ASP A 378 -8.71 -31.44 -17.93
N LEU A 379 -9.78 -30.66 -18.11
CA LEU A 379 -11.13 -30.98 -17.60
C LEU A 379 -11.77 -32.21 -18.28
N LYS A 380 -11.17 -32.79 -19.32
CA LYS A 380 -11.64 -34.07 -19.87
C LYS A 380 -11.27 -35.25 -18.98
N THR A 381 -10.23 -35.11 -18.17
CA THR A 381 -9.77 -36.16 -17.24
C THR A 381 -10.37 -35.98 -15.85
N ILE A 382 -10.60 -37.09 -15.14
CA ILE A 382 -11.05 -37.05 -13.74
C ILE A 382 -10.03 -36.32 -12.87
N GLU A 383 -8.74 -36.63 -13.06
CA GLU A 383 -7.66 -36.00 -12.30
C GLU A 383 -7.61 -34.47 -12.51
N GLY A 384 -7.73 -34.02 -13.75
CA GLY A 384 -7.76 -32.59 -14.08
C GLY A 384 -8.99 -31.87 -13.50
N ARG A 385 -10.17 -32.49 -13.53
CA ARG A 385 -11.38 -31.95 -12.86
C ARG A 385 -11.17 -31.80 -11.36
N VAL A 386 -10.58 -32.80 -10.71
CA VAL A 386 -10.31 -32.77 -9.26
C VAL A 386 -9.27 -31.70 -8.92
N LYS A 387 -8.17 -31.60 -9.69
CA LYS A 387 -7.14 -30.56 -9.50
C LYS A 387 -7.72 -29.15 -9.67
N PHE A 388 -8.52 -28.94 -10.72
CA PHE A 388 -9.23 -27.69 -10.98
C PHE A 388 -10.18 -27.31 -9.84
N VAL A 389 -11.03 -28.24 -9.38
CA VAL A 389 -11.94 -27.91 -8.26
C VAL A 389 -11.14 -27.58 -6.99
N LYS A 390 -10.09 -28.34 -6.67
CA LYS A 390 -9.24 -28.07 -5.49
C LYS A 390 -8.50 -26.74 -5.56
N SER A 391 -8.05 -26.29 -6.74
CA SER A 391 -7.41 -24.98 -6.87
C SER A 391 -8.42 -23.85 -6.67
N ILE A 392 -9.61 -23.96 -7.26
CA ILE A 392 -10.64 -22.90 -7.16
C ILE A 392 -11.28 -22.85 -5.78
N THR A 393 -11.51 -23.98 -5.10
CA THR A 393 -12.08 -23.97 -3.74
C THR A 393 -11.15 -23.27 -2.74
N LYS A 394 -9.83 -23.32 -2.93
CA LYS A 394 -8.88 -22.50 -2.15
C LYS A 394 -9.13 -21.01 -2.33
N ILE A 395 -9.36 -20.56 -3.56
CA ILE A 395 -9.67 -19.16 -3.88
C ILE A 395 -11.02 -18.75 -3.28
N LEU A 396 -12.05 -19.60 -3.43
CA LEU A 396 -13.39 -19.31 -2.90
C LEU A 396 -13.43 -19.22 -1.37
N LYS A 397 -12.58 -19.96 -0.65
CA LYS A 397 -12.45 -19.87 0.82
C LYS A 397 -12.02 -18.48 1.31
N GLU A 398 -11.37 -17.68 0.46
CA GLU A 398 -10.94 -16.32 0.80
C GLU A 398 -12.03 -15.26 0.58
N LEU A 399 -13.12 -15.62 -0.12
CA LEU A 399 -14.21 -14.70 -0.39
C LEU A 399 -15.05 -14.44 0.86
N LYS A 400 -15.39 -13.17 1.08
CA LYS A 400 -16.17 -12.73 2.25
C LYS A 400 -17.68 -12.83 2.04
N SER A 401 -18.16 -12.86 0.80
CA SER A 401 -19.58 -12.85 0.46
C SER A 401 -20.11 -14.27 0.24
N PRO A 402 -21.00 -14.79 1.10
CA PRO A 402 -21.57 -16.13 0.92
C PRO A 402 -22.39 -16.26 -0.36
N VAL A 403 -23.02 -15.17 -0.82
CA VAL A 403 -23.80 -15.13 -2.06
C VAL A 403 -22.89 -15.28 -3.27
N GLU A 404 -21.76 -14.58 -3.26
CA GLU A 404 -20.74 -14.68 -4.31
C GLU A 404 -20.16 -16.10 -4.37
N VAL A 405 -19.87 -16.69 -3.20
CA VAL A 405 -19.41 -18.08 -3.09
C VAL A 405 -20.44 -19.06 -3.68
N ASP A 406 -21.73 -18.96 -3.34
CA ASP A 406 -22.77 -19.86 -3.89
C ASP A 406 -22.91 -19.72 -5.41
N ALA A 407 -22.82 -18.49 -5.94
CA ALA A 407 -22.86 -18.24 -7.38
C ALA A 407 -21.68 -18.93 -8.10
N TYR A 408 -20.46 -18.80 -7.57
CA TYR A 408 -19.29 -19.46 -8.15
C TYR A 408 -19.34 -20.99 -7.99
N ILE A 409 -19.88 -21.51 -6.89
CA ILE A 409 -20.06 -22.98 -6.72
C ILE A 409 -20.93 -23.54 -7.86
N LYS A 410 -22.05 -22.88 -8.19
CA LYS A 410 -22.93 -23.31 -9.29
C LYS A 410 -22.19 -23.29 -10.64
N LYS A 411 -21.42 -22.23 -10.90
CA LYS A 411 -20.60 -22.10 -12.12
C LYS A 411 -19.56 -23.23 -12.22
N ILE A 412 -18.79 -23.46 -11.16
CA ILE A 412 -17.72 -24.47 -11.13
C ILE A 412 -18.31 -25.88 -11.23
N ALA A 413 -19.44 -26.17 -10.58
CA ALA A 413 -20.12 -27.45 -10.68
C ALA A 413 -20.50 -27.77 -12.14
N SER A 414 -21.09 -26.80 -12.83
CA SER A 414 -21.46 -26.93 -14.24
C SER A 414 -20.24 -27.17 -15.15
N GLU A 415 -19.13 -26.48 -14.90
CA GLU A 415 -17.94 -26.56 -15.76
C GLU A 415 -17.08 -27.80 -15.49
N SER A 416 -16.98 -28.23 -14.23
CA SER A 416 -16.17 -29.38 -13.81
C SER A 416 -16.93 -30.71 -13.82
N GLN A 417 -18.27 -30.67 -13.93
CA GLN A 417 -19.15 -31.83 -13.79
C GLN A 417 -18.99 -32.54 -12.42
N ILE A 418 -18.60 -31.79 -11.39
CA ILE A 418 -18.54 -32.26 -10.00
C ILE A 418 -19.77 -31.71 -9.26
N SER A 419 -20.37 -32.51 -8.39
CA SER A 419 -21.60 -32.13 -7.68
C SER A 419 -21.39 -30.90 -6.77
N ILE A 420 -22.43 -30.09 -6.65
CA ILE A 420 -22.45 -28.91 -5.78
C ILE A 420 -22.14 -29.31 -4.33
N GLU A 421 -22.64 -30.46 -3.88
CA GLU A 421 -22.47 -30.99 -2.52
C GLU A 421 -21.00 -31.33 -2.23
N ALA A 422 -20.29 -31.91 -3.19
CA ALA A 422 -18.88 -32.22 -3.06
C ALA A 422 -18.04 -30.93 -2.97
N ILE A 423 -18.33 -29.94 -3.82
CA ILE A 423 -17.66 -28.64 -3.80
C ILE A 423 -17.94 -27.90 -2.48
N LYS A 424 -19.18 -27.91 -1.99
CA LYS A 424 -19.54 -27.34 -0.68
C LYS A 424 -18.79 -28.01 0.45
N SER A 425 -18.67 -29.34 0.41
CA SER A 425 -17.92 -30.11 1.42
C SER A 425 -16.43 -29.74 1.42
N GLU A 426 -15.83 -29.55 0.24
CA GLU A 426 -14.44 -29.10 0.11
C GLU A 426 -14.22 -27.68 0.67
N ILE A 427 -15.19 -26.77 0.50
CA ILE A 427 -15.12 -25.38 0.98
C ILE A 427 -15.33 -25.28 2.49
N TYR A 428 -16.40 -25.88 3.02
CA TYR A 428 -16.81 -25.69 4.41
C TYR A 428 -16.31 -26.79 5.37
N GLY A 429 -15.77 -27.88 4.83
CA GLY A 429 -15.33 -29.05 5.58
C GLY A 429 -16.50 -30.00 5.95
N ASN A 430 -16.17 -31.28 6.12
CA ASN A 430 -17.14 -32.36 6.36
C ASN A 430 -17.97 -32.21 7.67
N ASN A 431 -17.53 -31.35 8.61
CA ASN A 431 -18.19 -31.19 9.91
C ASN A 431 -19.50 -30.39 9.85
N MET A 432 -19.72 -29.56 8.83
CA MET A 432 -20.97 -28.78 8.71
C MET A 432 -22.11 -29.59 8.08
N TYR A 433 -21.79 -30.55 7.21
CA TYR A 433 -22.79 -31.36 6.49
C TYR A 433 -23.23 -32.60 7.27
N ASN A 434 -22.32 -33.22 8.03
CA ASN A 434 -22.67 -34.35 8.90
C ASN A 434 -23.64 -33.93 10.03
N LYS A 435 -23.60 -32.68 10.49
CA LYS A 435 -24.51 -32.21 11.54
C LYS A 435 -25.98 -32.17 11.10
N ARG A 436 -26.27 -31.81 9.83
CA ARG A 436 -27.64 -31.79 9.27
C ARG A 436 -28.21 -33.19 8.99
N ASN A 437 -27.36 -34.18 8.71
CA ASN A 437 -27.80 -35.57 8.54
C ASN A 437 -27.91 -36.33 9.88
N ILE A 438 -27.17 -35.91 10.91
CA ILE A 438 -27.30 -36.45 12.27
C ILE A 438 -28.56 -35.91 12.96
N GLU A 439 -28.89 -34.63 12.79
CA GLU A 439 -30.10 -34.01 13.39
C GLU A 439 -31.42 -34.60 12.82
N LYS A 440 -31.45 -35.09 11.58
CA LYS A 440 -32.63 -35.79 11.04
C LYS A 440 -32.82 -37.21 11.58
N LYS A 441 -31.76 -37.85 12.07
CA LYS A 441 -31.83 -39.20 12.68
C LYS A 441 -32.08 -39.17 14.18
N SER A 442 -31.85 -38.05 14.87
CA SER A 442 -32.03 -37.92 16.32
C SER A 442 -33.42 -37.44 16.77
N ILE A 443 -34.34 -37.16 15.85
CA ILE A 443 -35.72 -36.72 16.19
C ILE A 443 -36.66 -37.89 16.53
N LEU A 444 -36.25 -39.15 16.31
CA LEU A 444 -37.13 -40.30 16.48
C LEU A 444 -36.94 -41.13 17.76
N ASN A 445 -35.97 -40.83 18.63
CA ASN A 445 -35.80 -41.62 19.84
C ASN A 445 -35.53 -40.80 21.09
N THR A 446 -36.40 -41.06 22.07
CA THR A 446 -36.18 -40.94 23.52
C THR A 446 -36.28 -39.56 24.16
N SER A 447 -37.54 -39.25 24.46
CA SER A 447 -38.01 -38.67 25.71
C SER A 447 -37.29 -39.16 26.98
N LYS A 448 -37.25 -38.27 27.98
CA LYS A 448 -36.98 -38.46 29.42
C LYS A 448 -35.50 -38.51 29.83
N TYR A 449 -34.96 -37.37 30.26
CA TYR A 449 -34.52 -37.10 31.65
C TYR A 449 -33.72 -35.78 31.75
N ARG A 450 -33.94 -35.07 32.88
CA ARG A 450 -33.14 -33.98 33.48
C ARG A 450 -33.15 -32.62 32.76
N SER A 451 -33.07 -31.47 33.44
CA SER A 451 -33.30 -31.10 34.85
C SER A 451 -33.42 -29.57 34.87
N LYS A 452 -34.18 -29.04 35.84
CA LYS A 452 -34.19 -27.63 36.22
C LYS A 452 -32.75 -27.17 36.53
N HIS A 453 -32.17 -26.35 35.66
CA HIS A 453 -31.24 -25.24 35.95
C HIS A 453 -30.63 -24.82 34.62
N ASP A 454 -31.23 -23.80 33.99
CA ASP A 454 -30.52 -22.79 33.20
C ASP A 454 -31.57 -21.81 32.66
N ARG A 455 -31.87 -20.79 33.48
CA ARG A 455 -32.45 -19.54 32.98
C ARG A 455 -31.29 -18.57 32.81
N TYR A 456 -31.32 -17.86 31.68
CA TYR A 456 -30.39 -16.82 31.22
C TYR A 456 -29.13 -17.33 30.52
N THR A 457 -29.16 -17.31 29.18
CA THR A 457 -28.40 -16.31 28.39
C THR A 457 -28.68 -16.54 26.90
N ASN A 458 -29.47 -15.66 26.30
CA ASN A 458 -29.44 -15.53 24.84
C ASN A 458 -29.78 -14.08 24.45
N LYS A 459 -28.76 -13.24 24.34
CA LYS A 459 -28.78 -12.08 23.46
C LYS A 459 -27.34 -11.69 23.09
N TYR A 460 -27.11 -11.62 21.77
CA TYR A 460 -25.90 -11.22 21.05
C TYR A 460 -24.88 -12.33 20.74
N ASN A 461 -25.04 -12.92 19.55
CA ASN A 461 -23.99 -13.67 18.85
C ASN A 461 -22.90 -12.70 18.38
N ILE A 462 -21.82 -12.58 19.15
CA ILE A 462 -20.57 -11.97 18.72
C ILE A 462 -19.67 -13.12 18.23
N GLN A 463 -19.33 -13.13 16.93
CA GLN A 463 -18.30 -14.03 16.42
C GLN A 463 -16.91 -13.47 16.79
N PRO A 464 -16.01 -14.29 17.35
CA PRO A 464 -14.67 -13.83 17.70
C PRO A 464 -13.86 -13.53 16.43
N LEU A 465 -13.31 -12.31 16.37
CA LEU A 465 -12.26 -11.94 15.41
C LEU A 465 -11.07 -12.88 15.60
N LYS A 466 -10.60 -13.49 14.51
CA LYS A 466 -9.31 -14.22 14.52
C LYS A 466 -8.18 -13.20 14.73
N PRO A 467 -7.37 -13.30 15.81
CA PRO A 467 -6.25 -12.40 16.02
C PRO A 467 -5.16 -12.66 14.98
N THR A 468 -4.65 -11.61 14.35
CA THR A 468 -3.34 -11.63 13.68
C THR A 468 -2.26 -11.72 14.76
N GLU A 469 -1.77 -12.93 15.05
CA GLU A 469 -0.86 -13.22 16.18
C GLU A 469 0.47 -12.41 16.17
N LYS A 470 0.88 -11.82 15.03
CA LYS A 470 2.06 -10.91 14.95
C LYS A 470 1.83 -9.50 15.52
N ILE A 471 0.59 -9.07 15.74
CA ILE A 471 0.25 -7.71 16.21
C ILE A 471 -0.17 -7.72 17.70
N GLY A 472 -0.71 -8.84 18.19
CA GLY A 472 -1.30 -8.95 19.53
C GLY A 472 -0.32 -8.69 20.69
N TYR A 473 0.87 -9.30 20.65
CA TYR A 473 1.86 -9.14 21.74
C TYR A 473 2.49 -7.75 21.76
N LEU A 474 2.71 -7.13 20.58
CA LEU A 474 3.24 -5.76 20.49
C LEU A 474 2.27 -4.75 21.09
N GLU A 475 0.96 -4.93 20.85
CA GLU A 475 -0.04 -4.07 21.48
C GLU A 475 -0.18 -4.37 22.97
N ALA A 476 -0.10 -5.65 23.38
CA ALA A 476 -0.06 -6.02 24.79
C ALA A 476 1.11 -5.36 25.54
N GLU A 477 2.31 -5.35 24.96
CA GLU A 477 3.49 -4.66 25.51
C GLU A 477 3.27 -3.16 25.66
N ARG A 478 2.73 -2.50 24.63
CA ARG A 478 2.49 -1.05 24.67
C ARG A 478 1.39 -0.67 25.65
N CYS A 479 0.31 -1.45 25.72
CA CYS A 479 -0.75 -1.27 26.70
C CYS A 479 -0.24 -1.47 28.12
N LEU A 480 0.59 -2.49 28.36
CA LEU A 480 1.21 -2.72 29.65
C LEU A 480 2.14 -1.56 30.04
N LEU A 481 2.98 -1.10 29.09
CA LEU A 481 3.87 0.05 29.28
C LEU A 481 3.09 1.32 29.61
N LYS A 482 2.00 1.58 28.89
CA LYS A 482 1.13 2.72 29.17
C LYS A 482 0.58 2.66 30.58
N LEU A 483 0.10 1.50 31.03
CA LEU A 483 -0.45 1.34 32.37
C LEU A 483 0.60 1.57 33.45
N ILE A 484 1.82 1.03 33.31
CA ILE A 484 2.87 1.25 34.33
C ILE A 484 3.46 2.66 34.30
N ILE A 485 3.54 3.32 33.13
CA ILE A 485 3.98 4.72 33.03
C ILE A 485 3.00 5.66 33.72
N THR A 486 1.69 5.36 33.63
CA THR A 486 0.64 6.26 34.13
C THR A 486 0.14 5.94 35.53
N ASN A 487 0.48 4.78 36.09
CA ASN A 487 -0.02 4.35 37.39
C ASN A 487 1.01 3.49 38.17
N LYS A 488 1.53 4.05 39.27
CA LYS A 488 2.49 3.37 40.15
C LYS A 488 1.92 2.14 40.86
N GLU A 489 0.65 2.12 41.22
CA GLU A 489 0.04 0.95 41.87
C GLU A 489 0.05 -0.26 40.93
N ILE A 490 -0.21 -0.03 39.64
CA ILE A 490 -0.14 -1.06 38.61
C ILE A 490 1.31 -1.55 38.45
N PHE A 491 2.28 -0.63 38.41
CA PHE A 491 3.70 -1.00 38.39
C PHE A 491 4.07 -1.89 39.59
N ASN A 492 3.69 -1.49 40.80
CA ASN A 492 3.95 -2.26 42.02
C ASN A 492 3.28 -3.64 42.01
N LYS A 493 2.09 -3.77 41.42
CA LYS A 493 1.40 -5.06 41.26
C LYS A 493 2.15 -6.02 40.32
N ILE A 494 2.78 -5.52 39.25
CA ILE A 494 3.36 -6.38 38.21
C ILE A 494 4.87 -6.56 38.28
N LYS A 495 5.61 -5.69 38.98
CA LYS A 495 7.10 -5.67 38.98
C LYS A 495 7.76 -6.97 39.45
N THR A 496 7.06 -7.79 40.25
CA THR A 496 7.52 -9.10 40.72
C THR A 496 7.23 -10.23 39.72
N THR A 497 6.33 -9.99 38.75
CA THR A 497 5.85 -10.98 37.79
C THR A 497 6.45 -10.77 36.39
N ILE A 498 6.65 -9.51 36.00
CA ILE A 498 7.27 -9.10 34.73
C ILE A 498 8.41 -8.13 35.01
N THR A 499 9.49 -8.29 34.26
CA THR A 499 10.63 -7.36 34.21
C THR A 499 10.78 -6.77 32.80
N TYR A 500 11.61 -5.73 32.66
CA TYR A 500 11.91 -5.15 31.34
C TYR A 500 12.48 -6.17 30.34
N LYS A 501 13.08 -7.28 30.81
CA LYS A 501 13.64 -8.37 29.98
C LYS A 501 12.56 -9.27 29.36
N ASP A 502 11.32 -9.18 29.84
CA ASP A 502 10.20 -9.98 29.33
C ASP A 502 9.49 -9.32 28.13
N PHE A 503 9.83 -8.07 27.82
CA PHE A 503 9.42 -7.39 26.60
C PHE A 503 10.24 -7.92 25.41
N ILE A 504 9.53 -8.35 24.38
CA ILE A 504 10.03 -9.01 23.18
C ILE A 504 10.50 -7.98 22.16
N ASP A 505 9.78 -6.86 22.01
CA ASP A 505 10.25 -5.75 21.19
C ASP A 505 11.42 -5.03 21.86
N LYS A 506 12.50 -4.84 21.10
CA LYS A 506 13.74 -4.25 21.63
C LYS A 506 13.54 -2.82 22.10
N THR A 507 12.71 -2.04 21.42
CA THR A 507 12.44 -0.65 21.77
C THR A 507 11.53 -0.57 22.99
N ASN A 508 10.46 -1.38 23.05
CA ASN A 508 9.61 -1.47 24.23
C ASN A 508 10.39 -1.93 25.47
N SER A 509 11.29 -2.91 25.33
CA SER A 509 12.15 -3.39 26.43
C SER A 509 13.07 -2.30 26.98
N LYS A 510 13.65 -1.47 26.11
CA LYS A 510 14.45 -0.31 26.52
C LYS A 510 13.61 0.74 27.26
N ILE A 511 12.44 1.09 26.73
CA ILE A 511 11.54 2.04 27.39
C ILE A 511 11.09 1.49 28.75
N ALA A 512 10.77 0.19 28.82
CA ALA A 512 10.45 -0.49 30.07
C ALA A 512 11.61 -0.38 31.07
N LYS A 513 12.86 -0.58 30.63
CA LYS A 513 14.03 -0.47 31.49
C LYS A 513 14.11 0.92 32.14
N PHE A 514 14.02 1.99 31.35
CA PHE A 514 14.05 3.36 31.88
C PHE A 514 12.88 3.65 32.82
N VAL A 515 11.69 3.11 32.53
CA VAL A 515 10.53 3.23 33.44
C VAL A 515 10.77 2.54 34.78
N TYR A 516 11.42 1.37 34.79
CA TYR A 516 11.77 0.68 36.03
C TYR A 516 12.81 1.46 36.83
N GLU A 517 13.87 1.96 36.17
CA GLU A 517 14.91 2.79 36.79
C GLU A 517 14.32 4.07 37.41
N LEU A 518 13.43 4.76 36.68
CA LEU A 518 12.75 5.96 37.21
C LEU A 518 11.87 5.66 38.43
N TYR A 519 11.27 4.47 38.54
CA TYR A 519 10.51 4.09 39.74
C TYR A 519 11.38 3.62 40.91
N GLU A 520 12.64 3.26 40.67
CA GLU A 520 13.62 3.00 41.73
C GLU A 520 14.14 4.31 42.35
N GLU A 521 14.26 5.36 41.54
CA GLU A 521 14.76 6.67 41.96
C GLU A 521 13.64 7.63 42.42
N ASN A 522 12.44 7.55 41.82
CA ASN A 522 11.34 8.49 42.02
C ASN A 522 9.99 7.81 42.33
N ASP A 523 9.04 8.60 42.86
CA ASP A 523 7.69 8.13 43.16
C ASP A 523 6.75 8.13 41.92
N PHE A 524 7.21 8.64 40.79
CA PHE A 524 6.46 8.72 39.54
C PHE A 524 7.43 8.74 38.33
N VAL A 525 6.90 8.49 37.13
CA VAL A 525 7.67 8.58 35.89
C VAL A 525 7.51 9.98 35.31
N ASP A 526 8.56 10.80 35.32
CA ASP A 526 8.57 12.05 34.57
C ASP A 526 8.81 11.78 33.08
N ILE A 527 7.81 12.14 32.27
CA ILE A 527 7.88 11.98 30.80
C ILE A 527 9.00 12.83 30.20
N LYS A 528 9.33 13.99 30.76
CA LYS A 528 10.43 14.82 30.25
C LYS A 528 11.78 14.16 30.46
N GLU A 529 11.98 13.53 31.61
CA GLU A 529 13.19 12.78 31.91
C GLU A 529 13.30 11.53 31.03
N LEU A 530 12.18 10.81 30.85
CA LEU A 530 12.10 9.69 29.93
C LEU A 530 12.41 10.10 28.48
N LEU A 531 11.93 11.26 28.01
CA LEU A 531 12.22 11.77 26.66
C LEU A 531 13.70 12.10 26.46
N ASN A 532 14.38 12.61 27.49
CA ASN A 532 15.80 12.98 27.42
C ASN A 532 16.72 11.75 27.27
N GLN A 533 16.26 10.57 27.69
CA GLN A 533 17.02 9.32 27.61
C GLN A 533 16.78 8.53 26.31
N LEU A 534 15.86 8.99 25.44
CA LEU A 534 15.44 8.28 24.24
C LEU A 534 15.97 8.95 22.96
N SER A 535 16.31 8.13 21.97
CA SER A 535 16.59 8.60 20.60
C SER A 535 15.30 9.00 19.86
N ILE A 536 15.44 9.74 18.75
CA ILE A 536 14.31 10.22 17.93
C ILE A 536 13.36 9.08 17.49
N ASP A 537 13.92 7.93 17.12
CA ASP A 537 13.13 6.77 16.71
C ASP A 537 12.36 6.13 17.88
N GLU A 538 12.93 6.18 19.09
CA GLU A 538 12.32 5.64 20.31
C GLU A 538 11.23 6.58 20.85
N ILE A 539 11.38 7.91 20.68
CA ILE A 539 10.35 8.91 20.99
C ILE A 539 9.07 8.65 20.19
N SER A 540 9.19 8.26 18.92
CA SER A 540 8.06 7.86 18.07
C SER A 540 7.30 6.66 18.65
N ILE A 541 8.01 5.71 19.28
CA ILE A 541 7.39 4.55 19.94
C ILE A 541 6.77 4.94 21.28
N LEU A 542 7.42 5.80 22.07
CA LEU A 542 6.83 6.33 23.30
C LEU A 542 5.52 7.09 23.02
N HIS A 543 5.45 7.83 21.92
CA HIS A 543 4.21 8.45 21.46
C HIS A 543 3.12 7.39 21.19
N LYS A 544 3.46 6.29 20.50
CA LYS A 544 2.51 5.18 20.30
C LYS A 544 2.03 4.57 21.61
N ILE A 545 2.94 4.34 22.56
CA ILE A 545 2.60 3.82 23.91
C ILE A 545 1.62 4.76 24.61
N LYS A 546 1.86 6.08 24.61
CA LYS A 546 0.95 7.07 25.23
C LYS A 546 -0.47 6.99 24.64
N HIS A 547 -0.58 6.70 23.35
CA HIS A 547 -1.85 6.63 22.64
C HIS A 547 -2.47 5.21 22.62
N SER A 548 -1.82 4.18 23.15
CA SER A 548 -2.41 2.82 23.27
C SER A 548 -3.71 2.82 24.07
N ILE A 549 -4.68 2.01 23.66
CA ILE A 549 -6.00 1.98 24.29
C ILE A 549 -5.98 0.97 25.43
N VAL A 550 -6.12 1.48 26.66
CA VAL A 550 -6.20 0.66 27.87
C VAL A 550 -7.60 0.74 28.46
N PRO A 551 -8.15 -0.36 29.01
CA PRO A 551 -9.49 -0.36 29.58
C PRO A 551 -9.57 0.51 30.83
N ARG A 552 -10.71 1.18 31.03
CA ARG A 552 -10.97 2.02 32.22
C ARG A 552 -11.53 1.21 33.40
N GLU A 553 -12.09 0.03 33.12
CA GLU A 553 -12.66 -0.89 34.09
C GLU A 553 -12.07 -2.30 33.86
N ASN A 554 -12.05 -3.15 34.89
CA ASN A 554 -11.46 -4.50 34.84
C ASN A 554 -9.95 -4.52 34.49
N ILE A 555 -9.19 -3.54 35.00
CA ILE A 555 -7.75 -3.39 34.73
C ILE A 555 -6.98 -4.66 35.14
N ASP A 556 -7.30 -5.28 36.28
CA ASP A 556 -6.58 -6.48 36.74
C ASP A 556 -6.73 -7.66 35.76
N LYS A 557 -7.92 -7.85 35.16
CA LYS A 557 -8.13 -8.86 34.12
C LYS A 557 -7.33 -8.53 32.86
N ALA A 558 -7.31 -7.26 32.45
CA ALA A 558 -6.55 -6.82 31.29
C ALA A 558 -5.04 -7.00 31.47
N LEU A 559 -4.52 -6.75 32.69
CA LEU A 559 -3.12 -7.01 33.02
C LEU A 559 -2.76 -8.49 32.84
N ILE A 560 -3.59 -9.39 33.36
CA ILE A 560 -3.41 -10.84 33.18
C ILE A 560 -3.41 -11.21 31.70
N ASP A 561 -4.35 -10.68 30.91
CA ASP A 561 -4.46 -10.97 29.48
C ASP A 561 -3.22 -10.46 28.70
N TYR A 562 -2.71 -9.26 29.02
CA TYR A 562 -1.50 -8.72 28.39
C TYR A 562 -0.25 -9.54 28.76
N ILE A 563 -0.09 -9.87 30.04
CA ILE A 563 1.02 -10.71 30.54
C ILE A 563 1.00 -12.09 29.87
N ASN A 564 -0.17 -12.74 29.83
CA ASN A 564 -0.33 -14.04 29.19
C ASN A 564 -0.02 -13.97 27.68
N SER A 565 -0.46 -12.91 27.00
CA SER A 565 -0.17 -12.71 25.58
C SER A 565 1.34 -12.53 25.33
N MET A 566 2.05 -11.80 26.20
CA MET A 566 3.50 -11.64 26.11
C MET A 566 4.23 -12.97 26.38
N GLN A 567 3.88 -13.67 27.46
CA GLN A 567 4.50 -14.94 27.82
C GLN A 567 4.29 -16.03 26.77
N LYS A 568 3.06 -16.15 26.24
CA LYS A 568 2.74 -17.10 25.17
C LYS A 568 3.59 -16.83 23.92
N HIS A 569 3.75 -15.56 23.54
CA HIS A 569 4.58 -15.22 22.38
C HIS A 569 6.07 -15.45 22.64
N LYS A 570 6.56 -15.20 23.86
CA LYS A 570 7.94 -15.51 24.27
C LYS A 570 8.25 -17.00 24.13
N LEU A 571 7.34 -17.86 24.60
CA LEU A 571 7.45 -19.31 24.43
C LEU A 571 7.39 -19.71 22.95
N MET A 572 6.51 -19.11 22.15
CA MET A 572 6.48 -19.36 20.69
C MET A 572 7.77 -18.96 19.99
N LYS A 573 8.41 -17.86 20.40
CA LYS A 573 9.70 -17.44 19.83
C LYS A 573 10.82 -18.42 20.19
N MET A 574 10.90 -18.83 21.46
CA MET A 574 11.86 -19.86 21.90
C MET A 574 11.66 -21.18 21.13
N LYS A 575 10.40 -21.50 20.79
CA LYS A 575 10.08 -22.67 19.96
C LYS A 575 10.72 -22.57 18.59
N ILE A 576 10.52 -21.45 17.91
CA ILE A 576 11.06 -21.19 16.56
C ILE A 576 12.59 -21.19 16.61
N ASP A 577 13.20 -20.55 17.61
CA ASP A 577 14.65 -20.51 17.75
C ASP A 577 15.25 -21.93 17.92
N ILE A 578 14.58 -22.80 18.70
CA ILE A 578 14.98 -24.21 18.85
C ILE A 578 14.78 -24.99 17.53
N GLU A 579 13.68 -24.78 16.82
CA GLU A 579 13.42 -25.41 15.51
C GLU A 579 14.48 -25.03 14.48
N ASP A 580 14.85 -23.75 14.40
CA ASP A 580 15.89 -23.24 13.52
C ASP A 580 17.29 -23.80 13.87
N GLU A 581 17.60 -23.96 15.16
CA GLU A 581 18.86 -24.55 15.62
C GLU A 581 18.93 -26.05 15.32
N LEU A 582 17.84 -26.79 15.54
CA LEU A 582 17.71 -28.19 15.18
C LEU A 582 17.86 -28.40 13.67
N GLU A 583 17.19 -27.60 12.84
CA GLU A 583 17.26 -27.70 11.38
C GLU A 583 18.71 -27.48 10.87
N LYS A 584 19.45 -26.55 11.47
CA LYS A 584 20.86 -26.30 11.13
C LYS A 584 21.76 -27.47 11.51
N LEU A 585 21.57 -28.03 12.71
CA LEU A 585 22.36 -29.15 13.20
C LEU A 585 22.05 -30.44 12.43
N GLU A 586 20.80 -30.67 12.03
CA GLU A 586 20.38 -31.84 11.25
C GLU A 586 21.04 -31.89 9.87
N LYS A 587 21.24 -30.73 9.21
CA LYS A 587 21.86 -30.60 7.88
C LYS A 587 23.36 -30.89 7.83
N LEU A 588 24.03 -31.07 8.97
CA LEU A 588 25.45 -31.44 9.00
C LEU A 588 25.63 -32.93 8.67
N GLU A 589 26.43 -33.24 7.64
CA GLU A 589 26.70 -34.62 7.17
C GLU A 589 27.46 -35.45 8.21
N ASN A 590 28.42 -34.86 8.92
CA ASN A 590 29.17 -35.48 10.02
C ASN A 590 29.00 -34.66 11.30
N LYS A 591 28.30 -35.20 12.29
CA LYS A 591 28.02 -34.54 13.58
C LYS A 591 29.07 -34.94 14.62
N THR A 592 29.62 -33.96 15.35
CA THR A 592 30.52 -34.23 16.50
C THR A 592 29.72 -34.76 17.70
N GLU A 593 30.39 -35.41 18.66
CA GLU A 593 29.71 -35.85 19.91
C GLU A 593 29.05 -34.69 20.65
N GLU A 594 29.69 -33.52 20.69
CA GLU A 594 29.13 -32.29 21.28
C GLU A 594 27.84 -31.85 20.58
N GLN A 595 27.78 -31.94 19.25
CA GLN A 595 26.59 -31.59 18.48
C GLN A 595 25.45 -32.58 18.70
N ILE A 596 25.76 -33.87 18.89
CA ILE A 596 24.76 -34.90 19.22
C ILE A 596 24.18 -34.66 20.61
N VAL A 597 25.02 -34.30 21.59
CA VAL A 597 24.56 -33.89 22.94
C VAL A 597 23.67 -32.66 22.85
N ARG A 598 24.07 -31.65 22.09
CA ARG A 598 23.29 -30.41 21.89
C ARG A 598 21.92 -30.68 21.26
N ILE A 599 21.82 -31.55 20.26
CA ILE A 599 20.54 -31.96 19.66
C ILE A 599 19.62 -32.58 20.72
N ARG A 600 20.15 -33.47 21.57
CA ARG A 600 19.35 -34.11 22.64
C ARG A 600 18.82 -33.07 23.64
N GLU A 601 19.66 -32.11 24.04
CA GLU A 601 19.23 -31.01 24.92
C GLU A 601 18.12 -30.17 24.28
N LEU A 602 18.27 -29.80 23.00
CA LEU A 602 17.29 -29.02 22.26
C LEU A 602 15.96 -29.77 22.14
N CYS A 603 15.96 -31.07 21.87
CA CYS A 603 14.74 -31.89 21.85
C CYS A 603 14.03 -31.94 23.21
N ILE A 604 14.78 -32.12 24.31
CA ILE A 604 14.21 -32.10 25.67
C ILE A 604 13.60 -30.73 25.98
N ASN A 605 14.29 -29.65 25.62
CA ASN A 605 13.80 -28.29 25.83
C ASN A 605 12.56 -28.00 24.97
N TYR A 606 12.53 -28.48 23.73
CA TYR A 606 11.37 -28.38 22.84
C TYR A 606 10.14 -29.09 23.42
N GLU A 607 10.29 -30.31 23.95
CA GLU A 607 9.18 -31.03 24.58
C GLU A 607 8.65 -30.33 25.84
N LYS A 608 9.54 -29.80 26.69
CA LYS A 608 9.15 -29.01 27.87
C LYS A 608 8.35 -27.78 27.45
N LEU A 609 8.84 -27.06 26.43
CA LEU A 609 8.21 -25.86 25.89
C LEU A 609 6.82 -26.15 25.29
N LEU A 610 6.65 -27.28 24.58
CA LEU A 610 5.35 -27.72 24.06
C LEU A 610 4.35 -28.04 25.18
N LYS A 611 4.82 -28.58 26.32
CA LYS A 611 3.97 -28.83 27.49
C LYS A 611 3.54 -27.52 28.16
N GLU A 612 4.41 -26.53 28.22
CA GLU A 612 4.09 -25.20 28.75
C GLU A 612 3.11 -24.45 27.84
N LEU A 613 3.33 -24.45 26.53
CA LEU A 613 2.42 -23.84 25.55
C LEU A 613 1.02 -24.48 25.53
N LYS A 614 0.87 -25.74 25.96
CA LYS A 614 -0.44 -26.40 26.11
C LYS A 614 -1.18 -26.03 27.39
N LYS A 615 -0.48 -25.49 28.39
CA LYS A 615 -1.06 -25.07 29.68
C LYS A 615 -1.57 -23.62 29.66
N MET A 616 -1.11 -22.81 28.70
CA MET A 616 -1.49 -21.42 28.45
C MET A 616 -2.57 -21.32 27.37
#